data_AF-A0A822DZ89-F1
#
_entry.id   AF-A0A822DZ89-F1
#
_cell.length_a   1.000
_cell.length_b   1.000
_cell.length_c   1.000
_cell.angle_alpha   90.00
_cell.angle_beta   90.00
_cell.angle_gamma   90.00
#
_symmetry.space_group_name_H-M   'P 1'
#
loop_
_entity.id
_entity.type
_entity.pdbx_description
1 polymer ?
#
loop_
_entity_poly.entity_id
_entity_poly.type
_entity_poly.pdbx_seq_one_letter_code
_entity_poly.pdbx_strand_id
1 'polypeptide(L)'
;TIYFADGEPLNAILDDGCQLTRVVHEKYPHLTNVIHGCSEETTAGITKLRKLLKNKQLNVPVINVNDSVTKSKFDNNYGCGESLVDGIKRATDTMIGGKIVVIIGYGNVGKGCAKTLSGHGAKVIITEVDPICALQAAMD
;
A
#
# COMPACT_ATOMS: atom_id res chain seq x y z
N THR A 1 1.01 -20.99 3.22
CA THR A 1 1.46 -22.07 4.11
C THR A 1 2.91 -21.79 4.46
N ILE A 2 3.33 -21.99 5.72
CA ILE A 2 4.69 -21.60 6.20
C ILE A 2 5.71 -22.72 5.96
N TYR A 3 5.19 -23.93 5.76
CA TYR A 3 5.91 -25.11 5.29
C TYR A 3 5.35 -25.52 3.93
N PHE A 4 6.22 -25.99 3.05
CA PHE A 4 5.86 -26.50 1.73
C PHE A 4 5.43 -27.98 1.80
N ALA A 5 5.00 -28.54 0.68
CA ALA A 5 4.44 -29.90 0.61
C ALA A 5 5.47 -31.00 0.93
N ASP A 6 6.76 -30.70 0.72
CA ASP A 6 7.91 -31.53 1.07
C ASP A 6 8.33 -31.41 2.55
N GLY A 7 7.68 -30.53 3.32
CA GLY A 7 7.98 -30.29 4.73
C GLY A 7 9.07 -29.26 4.98
N GLU A 8 9.68 -28.68 3.93
CA GLU A 8 10.68 -27.63 4.09
C GLU A 8 10.02 -26.29 4.50
N PRO A 9 10.64 -25.51 5.40
CA PRO A 9 10.14 -24.20 5.77
C PRO A 9 10.40 -23.17 4.65
N LEU A 10 9.64 -22.06 4.65
CA LEU A 10 9.98 -20.94 3.78
C LEU A 10 11.37 -20.37 4.08
N ASN A 11 12.10 -20.01 3.03
CA ASN A 11 13.43 -19.41 3.11
C ASN A 11 13.48 -17.97 2.54
N ALA A 12 12.35 -17.47 2.03
CA ALA A 12 12.19 -16.09 1.58
C ALA A 12 10.74 -15.65 1.81
N ILE A 13 10.56 -14.35 2.05
CA ILE A 13 9.23 -13.74 2.21
C ILE A 13 9.00 -12.75 1.08
N LEU A 14 7.84 -12.84 0.44
CA LEU A 14 7.28 -11.79 -0.41
C LEU A 14 5.96 -11.38 0.25
N ASP A 15 5.87 -10.14 0.72
CA ASP A 15 4.78 -9.67 1.57
C ASP A 15 4.18 -8.36 1.05
N ASP A 16 2.88 -8.23 1.28
CA ASP A 16 2.06 -7.07 1.00
C ASP A 16 1.29 -6.72 2.29
N GLY A 17 1.75 -5.68 2.98
CA GLY A 17 1.11 -5.16 4.19
C GLY A 17 1.69 -5.70 5.50
N CYS A 18 2.82 -6.41 5.45
CA CYS A 18 3.58 -6.95 6.57
C CYS A 18 2.76 -7.96 7.42
N GLN A 19 1.85 -8.72 6.82
CA GLN A 19 1.06 -9.70 7.57
C GLN A 19 1.84 -11.00 7.78
N LEU A 20 2.41 -11.55 6.71
CA LEU A 20 3.17 -12.80 6.79
C LEU A 20 4.46 -12.60 7.60
N THR A 21 5.16 -11.50 7.36
CA THR A 21 6.38 -11.15 8.08
C THR A 21 6.13 -11.06 9.58
N ARG A 22 5.00 -10.46 9.99
CA ARG A 22 4.60 -10.38 11.39
C ARG A 22 4.29 -11.77 11.96
N VAL A 23 3.56 -12.62 11.23
CA VAL A 23 3.26 -14.00 11.68
C VAL A 23 4.55 -14.78 11.90
N VAL A 24 5.53 -14.65 11.00
CA VAL A 24 6.85 -15.29 11.18
C VAL A 24 7.55 -14.78 12.43
N HIS A 25 7.63 -13.46 12.65
CA HIS A 25 8.32 -12.90 13.82
C HIS A 25 7.61 -13.22 15.16
N GLU A 26 6.28 -13.25 15.19
CA GLU A 26 5.51 -13.46 16.42
C GLU A 26 5.30 -14.94 16.76
N LYS A 27 4.98 -15.77 15.77
CA LYS A 27 4.56 -17.16 16.00
C LYS A 27 5.63 -18.19 15.63
N TYR A 28 6.53 -17.85 14.71
CA TYR A 28 7.57 -18.77 14.21
C TYR A 28 8.97 -18.13 14.23
N PRO A 29 9.41 -17.54 15.35
CA PRO A 29 10.65 -16.78 15.39
C PRO A 29 11.89 -17.63 15.05
N HIS A 30 11.83 -18.95 15.27
CA HIS A 30 12.92 -19.86 14.89
C HIS A 30 13.16 -19.91 13.37
N LEU A 31 12.15 -19.61 12.54
CA LEU A 31 12.28 -19.60 11.08
C LEU A 31 13.07 -18.40 10.56
N THR A 32 13.22 -17.31 11.33
CA THR A 32 14.00 -16.14 10.88
C THR A 32 15.48 -16.49 10.65
N ASN A 33 15.96 -17.60 11.20
CA ASN A 33 17.34 -18.07 11.01
C ASN A 33 17.58 -18.69 9.64
N VAL A 34 16.54 -19.20 8.98
CA VAL A 34 16.63 -19.84 7.65
C VAL A 34 16.08 -18.96 6.54
N ILE A 35 15.40 -17.86 6.89
CA ILE A 35 14.85 -16.90 5.94
C ILE A 35 15.93 -15.90 5.52
N HIS A 36 16.23 -15.86 4.22
CA HIS A 36 17.25 -15.01 3.64
C HIS A 36 16.84 -13.54 3.55
N GLY A 37 15.54 -13.26 3.50
CA GLY A 37 15.04 -11.89 3.47
C GLY A 37 13.56 -11.79 3.11
N CYS A 38 13.10 -10.55 3.10
CA CYS A 38 11.74 -10.17 2.77
C CYS A 38 11.71 -9.06 1.72
N SER A 39 10.83 -9.14 0.72
CA SER A 39 10.45 -7.98 -0.09
C SER A 39 9.08 -7.49 0.36
N GLU A 40 8.96 -6.21 0.70
CA GLU A 40 7.68 -5.60 1.09
C GLU A 40 7.23 -4.57 0.07
N GLU A 41 5.99 -4.72 -0.38
CA GLU A 41 5.40 -3.96 -1.49
C GLU A 41 4.69 -2.67 -1.06
N THR A 42 4.16 -2.58 0.17
CA THR A 42 3.27 -1.47 0.54
C THR A 42 3.87 -0.46 1.49
N THR A 43 3.36 0.77 1.39
CA THR A 43 3.71 1.84 2.34
C THR A 43 3.37 1.44 3.78
N ALA A 44 2.21 0.82 3.99
CA ALA A 44 1.75 0.40 5.31
C ALA A 44 2.64 -0.69 5.92
N GLY A 45 3.05 -1.68 5.12
CA GLY A 45 3.98 -2.72 5.55
C GLY A 45 5.35 -2.14 5.90
N ILE A 46 5.91 -1.27 5.05
CA ILE A 46 7.18 -0.60 5.30
C ILE A 46 7.14 0.22 6.60
N THR A 47 6.05 0.94 6.90
CA THR A 47 5.93 1.67 8.16
C THR A 47 6.00 0.75 9.37
N LYS A 48 5.39 -0.45 9.32
CA LYS A 48 5.47 -1.45 10.40
C LYS A 48 6.89 -2.02 10.52
N LEU A 49 7.51 -2.38 9.40
CA LEU A 49 8.88 -2.92 9.37
C LEU A 49 9.91 -1.91 9.88
N ARG A 50 9.77 -0.62 9.54
CA ARG A 50 10.61 0.46 10.09
C ARG A 50 10.48 0.58 11.61
N LYS A 51 9.30 0.34 12.19
CA LYS A 51 9.11 0.30 13.66
C LYS A 51 9.85 -0.90 14.27
N LEU A 52 9.72 -2.08 13.68
CA LEU A 52 10.46 -3.28 14.14
C LEU A 52 11.98 -3.07 14.05
N LEU A 53 12.46 -2.48 12.95
CA LEU A 53 13.88 -2.15 12.78
C LEU A 53 14.36 -1.17 13.86
N LYS A 54 13.61 -0.10 14.12
CA LYS A 54 13.93 0.88 15.18
C LYS A 54 13.98 0.25 16.57
N ASN A 55 13.10 -0.72 16.82
CA ASN A 55 13.06 -1.47 18.09
C ASN A 55 14.09 -2.61 18.16
N LYS A 56 14.90 -2.84 17.12
CA LYS A 56 15.83 -3.98 17.00
C LYS A 56 15.12 -5.34 17.09
N GLN A 57 13.89 -5.42 16.58
CA GLN A 57 13.05 -6.62 16.56
C GLN A 57 12.88 -7.21 15.16
N LEU A 58 13.49 -6.59 14.14
CA LEU A 58 13.47 -7.09 12.77
C LEU A 58 14.65 -8.05 12.58
N ASN A 59 14.35 -9.34 12.40
CA ASN A 59 15.34 -10.41 12.40
C ASN A 59 15.73 -10.89 11.00
N VAL A 60 15.11 -10.33 9.95
CA VAL A 60 15.41 -10.63 8.55
C VAL A 60 15.67 -9.34 7.78
N PRO A 61 16.58 -9.34 6.80
CA PRO A 61 16.76 -8.17 5.95
C PRO A 61 15.51 -7.94 5.08
N VAL A 62 15.18 -6.66 4.83
CA VAL A 62 13.99 -6.27 4.07
C VAL A 62 14.40 -5.37 2.90
N ILE A 63 13.94 -5.71 1.70
CA ILE A 63 13.96 -4.81 0.55
C ILE A 63 12.62 -4.07 0.50
N ASN A 64 12.72 -2.74 0.52
CA ASN A 64 11.59 -1.84 0.32
C ASN A 64 11.31 -1.68 -1.18
N VAL A 65 10.35 -2.42 -1.70
CA VAL A 65 9.96 -2.34 -3.11
C VAL A 65 9.07 -1.11 -3.33
N ASN A 66 8.24 -0.76 -2.34
CA ASN A 66 7.30 0.36 -2.41
C ASN A 66 7.94 1.67 -2.88
N ASP A 67 9.11 2.01 -2.32
CA ASP A 67 9.75 3.32 -2.57
C ASP A 67 10.50 3.37 -3.93
N SER A 68 10.47 2.30 -4.72
CA SER A 68 10.91 2.34 -6.11
C SER A 68 10.02 3.29 -6.91
N VAL A 69 10.60 4.11 -7.80
CA VAL A 69 9.83 5.09 -8.59
C VAL A 69 8.79 4.40 -9.48
N THR A 70 9.17 3.29 -10.12
CA THR A 70 8.30 2.46 -10.95
C THR A 70 7.19 1.76 -10.16
N LYS A 71 7.27 1.71 -8.83
CA LYS A 71 6.21 1.20 -7.96
C LYS A 71 5.38 2.36 -7.43
N SER A 72 5.94 3.17 -6.54
CA SER A 72 5.22 4.26 -5.85
C SER A 72 4.55 5.27 -6.77
N LYS A 73 5.13 5.59 -7.93
CA LYS A 73 4.57 6.60 -8.85
C LYS A 73 3.66 6.02 -9.92
N PHE A 74 3.69 4.70 -10.13
CA PHE A 74 2.83 4.04 -11.10
C PHE A 74 1.67 3.32 -10.42
N ASP A 75 1.98 2.31 -9.62
CA ASP A 75 0.97 1.49 -8.95
C ASP A 75 0.08 2.33 -8.03
N ASN A 76 0.69 3.00 -7.04
CA ASN A 76 -0.10 3.76 -6.07
C ASN A 76 -0.88 4.92 -6.72
N ASN A 77 -0.39 5.52 -7.81
CA ASN A 77 -1.03 6.69 -8.42
C ASN A 77 -1.94 6.29 -9.59
N TYR A 78 -1.37 5.77 -10.67
CA TYR A 78 -2.11 5.38 -11.86
C TYR A 78 -2.94 4.12 -11.63
N GLY A 79 -2.40 3.11 -10.94
CA GLY A 79 -3.09 1.85 -10.68
C GLY A 79 -4.35 2.04 -9.81
N CYS A 80 -4.23 2.77 -8.69
CA CYS A 80 -5.40 3.11 -7.89
C CYS A 80 -6.40 4.00 -8.65
N GLY A 81 -5.92 4.95 -9.45
CA GLY A 81 -6.78 5.79 -10.27
C GLY A 81 -7.66 4.98 -11.22
N GLU A 82 -7.11 3.99 -11.91
CA GLU A 82 -7.83 3.13 -12.85
C GLU A 82 -8.80 2.17 -12.14
N SER A 83 -8.30 1.45 -11.14
CA SER A 83 -9.06 0.40 -10.44
C SER A 83 -10.17 0.94 -9.53
N LEU A 84 -10.04 2.16 -8.98
CA LEU A 84 -11.05 2.76 -8.11
C LEU A 84 -12.39 2.94 -8.82
N VAL A 85 -12.37 3.60 -9.98
CA VAL A 85 -13.60 3.89 -10.71
C VAL A 85 -14.20 2.61 -11.27
N ASP A 86 -13.35 1.70 -11.75
CA ASP A 86 -13.78 0.38 -12.20
C ASP A 86 -14.48 -0.39 -11.08
N GLY A 87 -13.91 -0.43 -9.87
CA GLY A 87 -14.51 -1.06 -8.70
C GLY A 87 -15.86 -0.49 -8.32
N ILE A 88 -15.98 0.85 -8.26
CA ILE A 88 -17.26 1.53 -7.95
C ILE A 88 -18.31 1.21 -9.01
N LYS A 89 -17.96 1.28 -10.29
CA LYS A 89 -18.89 1.02 -11.39
C LYS A 89 -19.34 -0.44 -11.39
N ARG A 90 -18.43 -1.40 -11.31
CA ARG A 90 -18.78 -2.83 -11.25
C ARG A 90 -19.67 -3.19 -10.06
N ALA A 91 -19.48 -2.51 -8.93
CA ALA A 91 -20.24 -2.81 -7.72
C ALA A 91 -21.62 -2.14 -7.68
N THR A 92 -21.80 -0.99 -8.33
CA THR A 92 -22.98 -0.14 -8.09
C THR A 92 -23.66 0.38 -9.35
N ASP A 93 -23.01 0.31 -10.51
CA ASP A 93 -23.43 0.95 -11.77
C ASP A 93 -23.84 2.42 -11.64
N THR A 94 -23.42 3.09 -10.55
CA THR A 94 -23.86 4.46 -10.28
C THR A 94 -23.18 5.45 -11.22
N MET A 95 -23.93 6.49 -11.61
CA MET A 95 -23.35 7.67 -12.22
C MET A 95 -22.41 8.36 -11.23
N ILE A 96 -21.16 8.61 -11.64
CA ILE A 96 -20.16 9.35 -10.86
C ILE A 96 -20.26 10.86 -11.12
N GLY A 97 -20.52 11.24 -12.38
CA GLY A 97 -20.65 12.64 -12.79
C GLY A 97 -21.69 13.40 -11.97
N GLY A 98 -21.33 14.61 -11.54
CA GLY A 98 -22.17 15.49 -10.74
C GLY A 98 -22.27 15.14 -9.25
N LYS A 99 -21.78 13.97 -8.81
CA LYS A 99 -21.74 13.64 -7.38
C LYS A 99 -20.60 14.36 -6.67
N ILE A 100 -20.81 14.61 -5.38
CA ILE A 100 -19.75 15.03 -4.46
C ILE A 100 -19.05 13.77 -3.95
N VAL A 101 -17.72 13.73 -4.10
CA VAL A 101 -16.90 12.62 -3.60
C VAL A 101 -15.87 13.17 -2.62
N VAL A 102 -15.83 12.62 -1.41
CA VAL A 102 -14.84 13.00 -0.39
C VAL A 102 -13.73 11.96 -0.40
N ILE A 103 -12.49 12.41 -0.57
CA ILE A 103 -11.28 11.58 -0.49
C ILE A 103 -10.52 11.97 0.77
N ILE A 104 -10.20 10.96 1.57
CA ILE A 104 -9.47 11.12 2.82
C ILE A 104 -8.00 10.80 2.56
N GLY A 105 -7.17 11.83 2.47
CA GLY A 105 -5.75 11.76 2.14
C GLY A 105 -5.43 12.11 0.69
N TYR A 106 -4.29 12.76 0.48
CA TYR A 106 -3.78 13.29 -0.80
C TYR A 106 -2.30 12.93 -1.03
N GLY A 107 -1.89 11.77 -0.52
CA GLY A 107 -0.66 11.09 -0.93
C GLY A 107 -0.73 10.53 -2.36
N ASN A 108 0.20 9.65 -2.75
CA ASN A 108 0.24 9.10 -4.12
C ASN A 108 -1.09 8.43 -4.54
N VAL A 109 -1.72 7.69 -3.61
CA VAL A 109 -3.05 7.07 -3.83
C VAL A 109 -4.15 8.10 -3.97
N GLY A 110 -4.26 9.02 -3.01
CA GLY A 110 -5.27 10.08 -3.00
C GLY A 110 -5.25 10.94 -4.27
N LYS A 111 -4.05 11.27 -4.76
CA LYS A 111 -3.85 12.01 -6.03
C LYS A 111 -4.41 11.28 -7.24
N GLY A 112 -4.10 9.99 -7.37
CA GLY A 112 -4.59 9.16 -8.47
C GLY A 112 -6.12 9.07 -8.46
N CYS A 113 -6.67 8.80 -7.28
CA CYS A 113 -8.11 8.73 -7.05
C CYS A 113 -8.81 10.06 -7.38
N ALA A 114 -8.27 11.18 -6.89
CA ALA A 114 -8.83 12.52 -7.10
C ALA A 114 -8.83 12.90 -8.58
N LYS A 115 -7.69 12.69 -9.26
CA LYS A 115 -7.55 12.97 -10.69
C LYS A 115 -8.56 12.18 -11.53
N THR A 116 -8.69 10.87 -11.28
CA THR A 116 -9.62 10.04 -12.07
C THR A 116 -11.08 10.41 -11.79
N LEU A 117 -11.47 10.62 -10.53
CA LEU A 117 -12.85 10.96 -10.17
C LEU A 117 -13.24 12.35 -10.70
N SER A 118 -12.34 13.33 -10.60
CA SER A 118 -12.53 14.66 -11.21
C SER A 118 -12.68 14.55 -12.74
N GLY A 119 -11.84 13.73 -13.39
CA GLY A 119 -11.96 13.43 -14.83
C GLY A 119 -13.27 12.73 -15.23
N HIS A 120 -13.95 12.07 -14.29
CA HIS A 120 -15.29 11.49 -14.46
C HIS A 120 -16.42 12.47 -14.14
N GLY A 121 -16.11 13.75 -13.88
CA GLY A 121 -17.08 14.80 -13.63
C GLY A 121 -17.63 14.86 -12.20
N ALA A 122 -17.00 14.16 -11.24
CA ALA A 122 -17.35 14.31 -9.83
C ALA A 122 -16.76 15.61 -9.25
N LYS A 123 -17.46 16.21 -8.28
CA LYS A 123 -16.93 17.28 -7.44
C LYS A 123 -16.14 16.67 -6.29
N VAL A 124 -14.82 16.66 -6.42
CA VAL A 124 -13.93 16.04 -5.44
C VAL A 124 -13.64 17.01 -4.29
N ILE A 125 -13.75 16.53 -3.04
CA ILE A 125 -13.36 17.23 -1.82
C ILE A 125 -12.26 16.41 -1.16
N ILE A 126 -11.16 17.06 -0.80
CA ILE A 126 -10.01 16.41 -0.16
C ILE A 126 -9.97 16.77 1.32
N THR A 127 -9.66 15.80 2.17
CA THR A 127 -9.25 16.05 3.56
C THR A 127 -7.81 15.60 3.75
N GLU A 128 -6.96 16.44 4.35
CA GLU A 128 -5.57 16.11 4.61
C GLU A 128 -5.09 16.63 5.95
N VAL A 129 -4.18 15.88 6.56
CA VAL A 129 -3.45 16.24 7.77
C VAL A 129 -2.07 16.81 7.44
N ASP A 130 -1.47 16.42 6.31
CA ASP A 130 -0.20 16.97 5.85
C ASP A 130 -0.45 18.30 5.09
N PRO A 131 0.07 19.45 5.58
CA PRO A 131 -0.19 20.75 4.97
C PRO A 131 0.42 20.89 3.56
N ILE A 132 1.48 20.15 3.24
CA ILE A 132 2.09 20.17 1.91
C ILE A 132 1.20 19.42 0.93
N CYS A 133 0.68 18.25 1.32
CA CYS A 133 -0.28 17.51 0.52
C CYS A 133 -1.60 18.29 0.37
N ALA A 134 -2.07 18.96 1.43
CA ALA A 134 -3.23 19.83 1.37
C ALA A 134 -3.02 21.01 0.41
N LEU A 135 -1.83 21.64 0.44
CA LEU A 135 -1.49 22.71 -0.50
C LEU A 135 -1.48 22.21 -1.94
N GLN A 136 -0.93 21.02 -2.19
CA GLN A 136 -0.98 20.40 -3.52
C GLN A 136 -2.42 20.16 -3.97
N ALA A 137 -3.29 19.65 -3.09
CA ALA A 137 -4.70 19.45 -3.39
C ALA A 137 -5.47 20.75 -3.71
N ALA A 138 -5.00 21.90 -3.21
CA ALA A 138 -5.60 23.20 -3.52
C ALA A 138 -5.11 23.79 -4.86
N MET A 139 -3.97 23.32 -5.37
CA MET A 139 -3.37 23.79 -6.63
C MET A 139 -3.74 22.89 -7.82
N ASP A 140 -3.87 21.58 -7.57
CA ASP A 140 -4.29 20.57 -8.55
C ASP A 140 -5.80 20.64 -8.85
#